data_AF-A0A6G7ZRS0-F1
#
_entry.id   AF-A0A6G7ZRS0-F1
#
_cell.length_a   1.000
_cell.length_b   1.000
_cell.length_c   1.000
_cell.angle_alpha   90.00
_cell.angle_beta   90.00
_cell.angle_gamma   90.00
#
_symmetry.space_group_name_H-M   'P 1'
#
loop_
_entity.id
_entity.type
_entity.pdbx_description
1 polymer ?
#
loop_
_entity_poly.entity_id
_entity_poly.type
_entity_poly.pdbx_seq_one_letter_code
_entity_poly.pdbx_strand_id
1 'polypeptide(L)' 'MGSFSIWHWLIVLLIVVLVFGTKRLTGGARDLGKAVDEFKKGMRGDDDKPAARIADDKAKDAAASSDSTRDRDDVAR' A
#
# COMPACT_ATOMS: atom_id res chain seq x y z
N MET A 1 -28.52 28.16 -0.10
CA MET A 1 -27.34 28.01 -0.98
C MET A 1 -26.77 26.60 -0.82
N GLY A 2 -27.53 25.58 -1.24
CA GLY A 2 -27.16 24.16 -1.13
C GLY A 2 -26.24 23.74 -2.27
N SER A 3 -25.17 24.51 -2.43
CA SER A 3 -24.21 24.37 -3.52
C SER A 3 -23.48 23.05 -3.35
N PHE A 4 -23.72 22.15 -4.31
CA PHE A 4 -22.98 20.91 -4.54
C PHE A 4 -23.39 19.73 -3.65
N SER A 5 -24.60 19.23 -3.94
CA SER A 5 -25.10 17.90 -3.57
C SER A 5 -23.99 16.85 -3.57
N ILE A 6 -24.00 15.93 -2.60
CA ILE A 6 -23.10 14.76 -2.49
C ILE A 6 -22.95 14.01 -3.83
N TRP A 7 -23.99 14.05 -4.67
CA TRP A 7 -23.98 13.54 -6.03
C TRP A 7 -22.92 14.17 -6.95
N HIS A 8 -22.64 15.46 -6.82
CA HIS A 8 -21.60 16.13 -7.60
C HIS A 8 -20.21 15.59 -7.25
N TRP A 9 -19.91 15.42 -5.95
CA TRP A 9 -18.64 14.87 -5.50
C TRP A 9 -18.41 13.43 -5.98
N LEU A 10 -19.47 12.61 -6.05
CA LEU A 10 -19.39 11.27 -6.66
C LEU A 10 -19.03 11.31 -8.14
N ILE A 11 -19.66 12.20 -8.91
CA ILE A 11 -19.36 12.37 -10.35
C ILE A 11 -17.91 12.85 -10.55
N VAL A 12 -17.45 13.81 -9.75
CA VAL A 12 -16.07 14.33 -9.86
C VAL A 12 -15.05 13.25 -9.54
N LEU A 13 -15.28 12.46 -8.48
CA LEU A 13 -14.39 11.35 -8.10
C LEU A 13 -14.31 10.30 -9.21
N LEU A 14 -15.44 9.97 -9.85
CA LEU A 14 -15.48 9.05 -10.99
C LEU A 14 -14.61 9.55 -12.14
N ILE A 15 -14.75 10.83 -12.53
CA ILE A 15 -13.98 11.43 -13.63
C ILE A 15 -12.48 11.44 -13.30
N VAL A 16 -12.10 11.79 -12.08
CA VAL A 16 -10.69 11.79 -11.65
C VAL A 16 -10.10 10.38 -11.74
N VAL A 17 -10.83 9.35 -11.29
CA VAL A 17 -10.37 7.95 -11.40
C VAL A 17 -10.25 7.50 -12.86
N LEU A 18 -11.14 7.92 -13.74
CA LEU A 18 -11.09 7.61 -15.17
C LEU A 18 -9.89 8.28 -15.87
N VAL A 19 -9.62 9.56 -15.57
CA VAL A 19 -8.52 10.32 -16.17
C VAL A 19 -7.16 9.83 -15.68
N PHE A 20 -7.01 9.60 -14.38
CA PHE A 20 -5.75 9.11 -13.81
C PHE A 20 -5.58 7.58 -13.98
N GLY A 21 -6.67 6.85 -14.20
CA GLY A 21 -6.70 5.39 -14.28
C GLY A 21 -6.52 4.71 -12.91
N THR A 22 -7.13 3.53 -12.74
CA THR A 22 -7.08 2.75 -11.49
C THR A 22 -5.65 2.35 -11.07
N LYS A 23 -4.73 2.24 -12.05
CA LYS A 23 -3.34 1.83 -11.83
C LYS A 23 -2.48 2.89 -11.14
N ARG A 24 -2.75 4.19 -11.36
CA ARG A 24 -2.03 5.29 -10.71
C ARG A 24 -2.56 5.60 -9.32
N LEU A 25 -3.88 5.49 -9.12
CA LEU A 25 -4.47 5.68 -7.79
C LEU A 25 -4.07 4.56 -6.83
N THR A 26 -4.05 3.29 -7.27
CA THR A 26 -3.80 2.16 -6.35
C THR A 26 -2.42 2.20 -5.70
N GLY A 27 -1.37 2.60 -6.42
CA GLY A 27 -0.01 2.66 -5.88
C GLY A 27 0.10 3.67 -4.73
N GLY A 28 -0.16 4.96 -5.02
CA GLY A 28 -0.07 6.01 -4.02
C GLY A 28 -1.16 5.93 -2.94
N ALA A 29 -2.37 5.47 -3.29
CA ALA A 29 -3.44 5.27 -2.31
C ALA A 29 -3.16 4.08 -1.37
N ARG A 30 -2.37 3.08 -1.77
CA ARG A 30 -1.95 2.00 -0.87
C ARG A 30 -0.97 2.51 0.18
N ASP A 31 -0.03 3.36 -0.20
CA ASP A 31 0.94 3.94 0.74
C ASP A 31 0.29 4.96 1.69
N LEU A 32 -0.55 5.84 1.15
CA LEU A 32 -1.36 6.77 1.93
C LEU A 32 -2.39 6.04 2.80
N GLY A 33 -3.01 4.99 2.26
CA GLY A 33 -3.99 4.17 2.96
C GLY A 33 -3.40 3.41 4.15
N LYS A 34 -2.17 2.88 4.01
CA LYS A 34 -1.43 2.27 5.13
C LYS A 34 -1.15 3.31 6.23
N ALA A 35 -0.68 4.51 5.88
CA ALA A 35 -0.41 5.56 6.85
C ALA A 35 -1.69 6.01 7.60
N VAL A 36 -2.82 6.11 6.90
CA VAL A 36 -4.12 6.45 7.49
C VAL A 36 -4.70 5.29 8.33
N ASP A 37 -4.50 4.02 7.92
CA ASP A 37 -4.91 2.84 8.70
C ASP A 37 -4.16 2.74 10.04
N GLU A 38 -2.84 2.97 10.01
CA GLU A 38 -2.01 3.01 11.23
C GLU A 38 -2.40 4.19 12.12
N PHE A 39 -2.69 5.37 11.55
CA PHE A 39 -3.21 6.52 12.30
C PHE A 39 -4.57 6.22 12.94
N LYS A 40 -5.48 5.55 12.22
CA LYS A 40 -6.79 5.14 12.72
C LYS A 40 -6.67 4.06 13.81
N LYS A 41 -5.76 3.10 13.67
CA LYS A 41 -5.46 2.10 14.70
C LYS A 41 -4.90 2.74 15.96
N GLY A 42 -3.94 3.65 15.81
CA GLY A 42 -3.36 4.39 16.93
C GLY A 42 -4.38 5.28 17.65
N MET A 43 -5.29 5.91 16.90
CA MET A 43 -6.37 6.73 17.50
C MET A 43 -7.47 5.87 18.16
N ARG A 44 -7.63 4.61 17.76
CA ARG A 44 -8.55 3.64 18.36
C ARG A 44 -7.91 2.82 19.49
N GLY A 45 -6.75 3.25 20.00
CA GLY A 45 -5.98 2.53 21.02
C GLY A 45 -6.87 2.00 22.16
N ASP A 46 -6.91 0.68 22.30
CA ASP A 46 -6.24 0.01 23.43
C ASP A 46 -6.31 -1.53 23.35
N ASP A 47 -7.19 -2.13 22.55
CA ASP A 47 -7.33 -3.60 22.56
C ASP A 47 -6.90 -4.25 21.22
N ASP A 48 -5.79 -4.96 21.31
CA ASP A 48 -5.30 -6.02 20.42
C ASP A 48 -4.58 -5.64 19.09
N LYS A 49 -3.24 -5.63 19.24
CA LYS A 49 -2.19 -5.98 18.24
C LYS A 49 -1.93 -5.02 17.07
N PRO A 50 -0.83 -4.22 17.14
CA PRO A 50 -0.26 -3.58 15.95
C PRO A 50 1.16 -4.12 15.67
N ALA A 51 1.40 -4.73 14.49
CA ALA A 51 2.72 -4.74 13.80
C ALA A 51 2.87 -5.76 12.65
N ALA A 52 2.01 -6.77 12.49
CA ALA A 52 2.40 -7.97 11.71
C ALA A 52 2.41 -7.85 10.16
N ARG A 53 2.14 -6.69 9.55
CA ARG A 53 1.96 -6.58 8.07
C ARG A 53 2.86 -5.56 7.39
N ILE A 54 3.65 -4.79 8.13
CA ILE A 54 4.59 -3.82 7.52
C ILE A 54 5.89 -4.51 7.05
N ALA A 55 6.15 -5.76 7.48
CA ALA A 55 7.36 -6.51 7.11
C ALA A 55 7.27 -7.32 5.81
N ASP A 56 6.07 -7.58 5.27
CA ASP A 56 5.89 -8.46 4.09
C ASP A 56 6.45 -7.86 2.79
N ASP A 57 6.54 -6.53 2.69
CA ASP A 57 7.14 -5.88 1.51
C ASP A 57 8.68 -5.90 1.56
N LYS A 58 9.31 -5.95 2.75
CA LYS A 58 10.79 -6.05 2.88
C LYS A 58 11.32 -7.49 2.74
N ALA A 59 10.47 -8.50 2.96
CA ALA A 59 10.87 -9.92 2.87
C ALA A 59 11.05 -10.40 1.42
N LYS A 60 10.43 -9.74 0.43
CA LYS A 60 10.54 -10.14 -0.99
C LYS A 60 11.83 -9.65 -1.66
N ASP A 61 12.36 -8.51 -1.24
CA ASP A 61 13.60 -7.96 -1.81
C ASP A 61 14.86 -8.64 -1.24
N ALA A 62 14.79 -9.18 -0.01
CA ALA A 62 15.89 -9.92 0.61
C ALA A 62 16.06 -11.36 0.07
N ALA A 63 14.96 -12.00 -0.35
CA ALA A 63 15.00 -13.35 -0.92
C ALA A 63 15.59 -13.40 -2.34
N ALA A 64 15.42 -12.33 -3.14
CA ALA A 64 15.99 -12.25 -4.49
C ALA A 64 17.51 -12.03 -4.52
N SER A 65 18.11 -11.60 -3.40
CA SER A 65 19.54 -11.29 -3.31
C SER A 65 20.40 -12.44 -2.77
N SER A 66 19.77 -13.50 -2.23
CA SER A 66 20.47 -14.62 -1.56
C SER A 66 20.59 -15.89 -2.42
N ASP A 67 19.92 -15.92 -3.57
CA ASP A 67 19.90 -17.07 -4.49
C ASP A 67 21.05 -17.04 -5.49
N SER A 68 21.52 -15.85 -5.88
CA SER A 68 22.57 -15.69 -6.90
C SER A 68 24.00 -15.96 -6.41
N THR A 69 24.22 -16.05 -5.09
CA THR A 69 25.56 -16.26 -4.50
C THR A 69 25.85 -17.73 -4.21
N ARG A 70 24.83 -18.57 -4.00
CA ARG A 70 25.02 -20.00 -3.68
C ARG A 70 25.40 -20.85 -4.89
N ASP A 71 24.94 -20.46 -6.09
CA ASP A 71 25.15 -21.25 -7.32
C ASP A 71 26.60 -21.23 -7.84
N ARG A 72 27.45 -20.27 -7.39
CA ARG A 72 28.87 -20.24 -7.79
C ARG A 72 29.78 -21.12 -6.95
N ASP A 73 29.39 -21.45 -5.72
CA ASP A 73 30.27 -22.16 -4.78
C ASP A 73 30.23 -23.68 -4.96
N ASP A 74 29.16 -24.22 -5.58
CA ASP A 74 28.98 -25.66 -5.82
C ASP A 74 29.69 -26.18 -7.08
N VAL A 75 30.12 -25.31 -8.01
CA VAL A 75 30.79 -25.72 -9.27
C VAL A 75 32.31 -25.90 -9.10
N ALA A 76 32.89 -25.36 -8.03
CA ALA A 76 34.34 -25.36 -7.79
C ALA A 76 34.80 -26.41 -6.76
N ARG A 77 33.90 -27.26 -6.26
CA ARG A 77 34.20 -28.33 -5.29
C ARG A 77 33.90 -29.72 -5.85
#